data_AF-A0A381YZM7-F1
#
_entry.id   AF-A0A381YZM7-F1
#
_cell.length_a   1.000
_cell.length_b   1.000
_cell.length_c   1.000
_cell.angle_alpha   90.00
_cell.angle_beta   90.00
_cell.angle_gamma   90.00
#
_symmetry.space_group_name_H-M   'P 1'
#
loop_
_entity.id
_entity.type
_entity.pdbx_description
1 polymer ?
#
loop_
_entity_poly.entity_id
_entity_poly.type
_entity_poly.pdbx_seq_one_letter_code
_entity_poly.pdbx_strand_id
1 'polypeptide(L)' 'VGYKKYLVFLASFCSFLVISGSIQAQSYKFDSEWPKLPLPNKWWMQGVTGLYVDHEDNIWVLNRPSNLN' A
#
# COMPACT_ATOMS: atom_id res chain seq x y z
N VAL A 1 -26.33 38.23 27.18
CA VAL A 1 -26.22 38.57 25.73
C VAL A 1 -24.78 38.49 25.19
N GLY A 2 -23.74 38.75 26.01
CA GLY A 2 -22.36 38.86 25.53
C GLY A 2 -21.61 37.57 25.15
N TYR A 3 -22.04 36.36 25.54
CA TYR A 3 -21.32 35.12 25.23
C TYR A 3 -21.67 34.53 23.85
N LYS A 4 -22.82 34.89 23.28
CA LYS A 4 -23.28 34.39 21.97
C LYS A 4 -22.36 34.80 20.82
N LYS A 5 -21.79 36.01 20.89
CA LYS A 5 -20.80 36.52 19.93
C LYS A 5 -19.49 35.72 19.94
N TYR A 6 -19.00 35.33 21.12
CA TYR A 6 -17.81 34.48 21.22
C TYR A 6 -18.07 33.06 20.74
N LEU A 7 -19.27 32.53 21.01
CA LEU A 7 -19.68 31.20 20.56
C LEU A 7 -19.79 31.13 19.03
N VAL A 8 -20.30 32.18 18.39
CA VAL A 8 -20.33 32.30 16.93
C VAL A 8 -18.92 32.43 16.35
N PHE A 9 -18.02 33.19 16.98
CA PHE A 9 -16.62 33.28 16.56
C PHE A 9 -15.88 31.94 16.70
N LEU A 10 -16.09 31.21 17.79
CA LEU A 10 -15.46 29.90 18.02
C LEU A 10 -15.93 28.87 16.99
N ALA A 11 -17.24 28.84 16.71
CA ALA A 11 -17.81 27.94 15.70
C ALA A 11 -17.31 28.26 14.29
N SER A 12 -17.18 29.55 13.94
CA SER A 12 -16.65 29.96 12.63
C SER A 12 -15.16 29.67 12.48
N PHE A 13 -14.39 29.67 13.57
CA PHE A 13 -12.97 29.29 13.58
C PHE A 13 -12.78 27.77 13.41
N CYS A 14 -13.67 26.95 13.98
CA CYS A 14 -13.69 25.50 13.76
C CYS A 14 -14.01 25.13 12.30
N SER A 15 -14.87 25.89 11.61
CA SER A 15 -15.22 25.62 10.22
C SER A 15 -14.07 25.88 9.23
N PHE A 16 -13.10 26.74 9.57
CA PHE A 16 -11.92 27.00 8.73
C PHE A 16 -10.80 25.95 8.90
N LEU A 17 -10.84 25.13 9.96
CA LEU A 17 -9.83 24.10 10.24
C LEU A 17 -10.15 22.72 9.65
N VAL A 18 -11.28 22.57 8.95
CA VAL A 18 -11.59 21.35 8.20
C VAL A 18 -10.78 21.37 6.89
N ILE A 19 -9.49 21.07 7.03
CA ILE A 19 -8.57 20.87 5.92
C ILE A 19 -9.07 19.66 5.12
N SER A 20 -9.32 19.89 3.83
CA SER A 20 -9.70 18.89 2.84
C SER A 20 -8.65 17.77 2.75
N GLY A 21 -8.81 16.71 3.54
CA GLY A 21 -8.03 15.49 3.41
C GLY A 21 -8.42 14.73 2.15
N SER A 22 -7.82 15.09 1.01
CA SER A 22 -7.93 14.29 -0.22
C SER A 22 -7.21 12.96 0.00
N ILE A 23 -7.92 11.83 -0.12
CA ILE A 23 -7.31 10.49 -0.14
C ILE A 23 -6.50 10.39 -1.44
N GLN A 24 -5.20 10.65 -1.35
CA GLN A 24 -4.28 10.45 -2.46
C GLN A 24 -4.20 8.94 -2.72
N ALA A 25 -4.59 8.50 -3.92
CA ALA A 25 -4.42 7.11 -4.30
C ALA A 25 -2.92 6.74 -4.28
N GLN A 26 -2.61 5.54 -3.80
CA GLN A 26 -1.25 5.00 -3.83
C GLN A 26 -0.76 4.95 -5.29
N SER A 27 0.39 5.55 -5.58
CA SER A 27 1.03 5.39 -6.88
C SER A 27 2.02 4.22 -6.81
N TYR A 28 1.92 3.31 -7.78
CA TYR A 28 2.83 2.18 -7.91
C TYR A 28 3.79 2.42 -9.07
N LYS A 29 5.04 1.99 -8.91
CA LYS A 29 6.05 2.00 -9.96
C LYS A 29 6.54 0.59 -10.20
N PHE A 30 6.84 0.30 -11.46
CA PHE A 30 7.51 -0.94 -11.81
C PHE A 30 8.97 -0.90 -11.35
N ASP A 31 9.42 -1.95 -10.68
CA ASP A 31 10.82 -2.16 -10.32
C ASP A 31 11.43 -3.19 -11.28
N SER A 32 12.34 -2.74 -12.14
CA SER A 32 13.00 -3.61 -13.12
C SER A 32 14.17 -4.40 -12.54
N GLU A 33 14.67 -4.04 -11.37
CA GLU A 33 15.81 -4.71 -10.74
C GLU A 33 15.38 -5.87 -9.83
N TRP A 34 14.08 -5.98 -9.55
CA TRP A 34 13.50 -7.05 -8.76
C TRP A 34 12.65 -8.04 -9.61
N PRO A 35 12.76 -9.36 -9.36
CA PRO A 35 13.75 -10.00 -8.49
C PRO A 35 15.12 -10.05 -9.18
N LYS A 36 16.19 -10.15 -8.40
CA LYS A 36 17.53 -10.38 -8.94
C LYS A 36 17.57 -11.71 -9.69
N LEU A 37 17.88 -11.65 -10.98
CA LEU A 37 18.04 -12.82 -11.86
C LEU A 37 19.53 -13.13 -12.10
N PRO A 38 19.91 -14.41 -12.28
CA PRO A 38 19.07 -15.60 -12.09
C PRO A 38 18.77 -15.83 -10.61
N LEU A 39 17.64 -16.46 -10.33
CA LEU A 39 17.30 -16.81 -8.95
C LEU A 39 18.36 -17.76 -8.35
N PRO A 40 18.56 -17.73 -7.02
CA PRO A 40 19.44 -18.65 -6.34
C PRO A 40 19.11 -20.12 -6.64
N ASN A 41 20.10 -21.01 -6.48
CA ASN A 41 19.94 -22.46 -6.59
C ASN A 41 19.37 -22.98 -7.93
N LYS A 42 19.49 -22.20 -9.01
CA LYS A 42 18.97 -22.58 -10.34
C LYS A 42 17.47 -22.93 -10.30
N TRP A 43 16.72 -22.20 -9.50
CA TRP A 43 15.28 -22.43 -9.38
C TRP A 43 14.57 -22.29 -10.72
N TRP A 44 13.73 -23.27 -11.00
CA TRP A 44 12.78 -23.23 -12.10
C TRP A 44 11.41 -22.81 -11.53
N MET A 45 10.91 -21.67 -11.98
CA MET A 45 9.58 -21.17 -11.59
C MET A 45 8.60 -21.31 -12.75
N GLN A 46 7.42 -21.83 -12.45
CA GLN A 46 6.27 -21.85 -13.38
C GLN A 46 5.30 -20.73 -13.01
N GLY A 47 4.02 -20.89 -13.36
CA GLY A 47 2.97 -19.94 -12.97
C GLY A 47 2.86 -19.79 -11.45
N VAL A 48 3.04 -18.55 -10.98
CA VAL A 48 2.81 -18.15 -9.59
C VAL A 48 1.32 -17.86 -9.40
N THR A 49 0.68 -18.59 -8.48
CA THR A 49 -0.76 -18.44 -8.23
C THR A 49 -1.08 -17.73 -6.91
N GLY A 50 -0.07 -17.56 -6.05
CA GLY A 50 -0.21 -16.86 -4.77
C GLY A 50 1.12 -16.28 -4.32
N LEU A 51 1.04 -15.15 -3.61
CA LEU A 51 2.15 -14.44 -3.01
C LEU A 51 1.75 -13.95 -1.62
N TYR A 52 2.69 -13.99 -0.68
CA TYR A 52 2.53 -13.46 0.66
C TYR A 52 3.82 -12.75 1.07
N VAL A 53 3.69 -11.62 1.76
CA VAL A 53 4.81 -10.90 2.38
C VAL A 53 4.66 -11.08 3.88
N ASP A 54 5.67 -11.64 4.52
CA ASP A 54 5.65 -11.82 5.97
C ASP A 54 6.09 -10.56 6.73
N HIS A 55 6.08 -10.64 8.05
CA HIS A 55 6.42 -9.53 8.94
C HIS A 55 7.92 -9.15 8.92
N GLU A 56 8.77 -9.98 8.31
CA GLU A 56 10.21 -9.74 8.15
C GLU A 56 10.54 -9.25 6.73
N ASP A 57 9.54 -8.91 5.92
CA ASP A 57 9.68 -8.50 4.52
C ASP A 57 10.20 -9.61 3.58
N ASN A 58 10.05 -10.89 3.98
CA ASN A 58 10.31 -12.00 3.06
C ASN A 58 9.10 -12.22 2.14
N ILE A 59 9.40 -12.46 0.86
CA ILE A 59 8.40 -12.72 -0.17
C ILE A 59 8.29 -14.23 -0.39
N TRP A 60 7.12 -14.78 -0.05
CA TRP A 60 6.77 -16.18 -0.24
C TRP A 60 5.92 -16.35 -1.49
N VAL A 61 6.29 -17.32 -2.33
CA VAL A 61 5.68 -17.55 -3.64
C VAL A 61 5.21 -18.99 -3.75
N LEU A 62 3.94 -19.21 -4.10
CA LEU A 62 3.42 -20.55 -4.41
C LEU A 62 3.81 -20.94 -5.84
N ASN A 63 4.91 -21.68 -5.97
CA ASN A 63 5.37 -22.26 -7.23
C ASN A 63 4.63 -23.57 -7.52
N ARG A 64 3.77 -23.58 -8.54
CA ARG A 64 3.08 -24.81 -8.94
C ARG A 64 4.06 -25.73 -9.68
N PRO A 65 4.14 -27.04 -9.35
CA PRO A 65 4.83 -28.00 -10.20
C PRO A 65 4.23 -27.97 -11.62
N SER A 66 5.09 -28.14 -12.62
CA SER A 66 4.64 -28.20 -14.00
C SER A 66 3.80 -29.46 -14.22
N ASN A 67 2.57 -29.31 -14.73
CA ASN A 67 1.80 -30.41 -15.30
C ASN A 67 2.37 -30.74 -16.70
N LEU A 68 3.54 -31.38 -16.72
CA LEU A 68 4.09 -31.98 -17.93
C LEU A 68 3.42 -33.35 -18.10
N ASN A 69 2.37 -33.40 -18.91
CA ASN A 69 1.88 -34.65 -19.49
C ASN A 69 2.52 -34.83 -20.87
#